data_AF-A0A1H2G7N1-F1
#
_entry.id   AF-A0A1H2G7N1-F1
#
_cell.length_a   1.000
_cell.length_b   1.000
_cell.length_c   1.000
_cell.angle_alpha   90.00
_cell.angle_beta   90.00
_cell.angle_gamma   90.00
#
_symmetry.space_group_name_H-M   'P 1'
#
loop_
_entity.id
_entity.type
_entity.pdbx_description
1 polymer ?
#
loop_
_entity_poly.entity_id
_entity_poly.type
_entity_poly.pdbx_seq_one_letter_code
_entity_poly.pdbx_strand_id
1 'polypeptide(L)'
;MLLLKSNLIWEFYKFKRIYASTQKTILLLFYLKSYAQYFEAELHFMNETTKNGIARINTLNDKTIYKDHKNSKKEKYNHKNSSNLILKKDSISHSFRYKKK
;
A
#
# COMPACT_ATOMS: atom_id res chain seq x y z
N MET A 1 -37.62 25.34 18.31
CA MET A 1 -36.97 25.18 16.98
C MET A 1 -35.42 25.20 17.02
N LEU A 2 -34.77 25.53 18.13
CA LEU A 2 -33.30 25.50 18.27
C LEU A 2 -32.73 24.10 18.59
N LEU A 3 -33.43 23.30 19.40
CA LEU A 3 -32.99 21.95 19.83
C LEU A 3 -32.87 20.93 18.68
N LEU A 4 -33.70 21.04 17.64
CA LEU A 4 -33.65 20.16 16.45
C LEU A 4 -32.41 20.42 15.59
N LYS A 5 -31.99 21.70 15.46
CA LYS A 5 -30.78 22.07 14.69
C LYS A 5 -29.51 21.60 15.39
N SER A 6 -29.43 21.71 16.71
CA SER A 6 -28.26 21.25 17.48
C SER A 6 -28.09 19.73 17.43
N ASN A 7 -29.18 18.96 17.42
CA ASN A 7 -29.13 17.49 17.38
C ASN A 7 -28.63 16.98 16.02
N LEU A 8 -29.08 17.60 14.92
CA LEU A 8 -28.62 17.30 13.56
C LEU A 8 -27.12 17.59 13.36
N ILE A 9 -26.63 18.70 13.92
CA ILE A 9 -25.20 19.04 13.88
C ILE A 9 -24.38 18.01 14.66
N TRP A 10 -24.88 17.58 15.82
CA TRP A 10 -24.19 16.60 16.66
C TRP A 10 -24.11 15.22 15.99
N GLU A 11 -25.20 14.75 15.37
CA GLU A 11 -25.21 13.51 14.59
C GLU A 11 -24.30 13.60 13.35
N PHE A 12 -24.24 14.76 12.68
CA PHE A 12 -23.31 14.98 11.56
C PHE A 12 -21.84 14.90 12.00
N TYR A 13 -21.50 15.51 13.15
CA TYR A 13 -20.16 15.41 13.74
C TYR A 13 -19.81 13.98 14.13
N LYS A 14 -20.76 13.25 14.72
CA LYS A 14 -20.61 11.84 15.11
C LYS A 14 -20.38 10.95 13.89
N PHE A 15 -21.13 11.16 12.81
CA PHE A 15 -20.96 10.47 11.54
C PHE A 15 -19.58 10.75 10.91
N LYS A 16 -19.16 12.02 10.86
CA LYS A 16 -17.85 12.42 10.31
C LYS A 16 -16.69 11.79 11.09
N ARG A 17 -16.82 11.70 12.42
CA ARG A 17 -15.83 11.06 13.29
C ARG A 17 -15.76 9.55 13.09
N ILE A 18 -16.91 8.88 12.98
CA ILE A 18 -16.98 7.45 12.68
C ILE A 18 -16.36 7.18 11.32
N TYR A 19 -16.74 7.92 10.28
CA TYR A 19 -16.21 7.76 8.92
C TYR A 19 -14.68 7.93 8.85
N ALA A 20 -14.14 8.96 9.51
CA ALA A 20 -12.70 9.17 9.60
C ALA A 20 -11.98 8.05 10.39
N SER A 21 -12.62 7.50 11.41
CA SER A 21 -12.11 6.34 12.14
C SER A 21 -12.07 5.10 11.24
N THR A 22 -13.17 4.81 10.53
CA THR A 22 -13.27 3.64 9.65
C THR A 22 -12.26 3.69 8.50
N GLN A 23 -12.03 4.88 7.92
CA GLN A 23 -10.99 5.12 6.91
C GLN A 23 -9.58 4.78 7.46
N LYS A 24 -9.27 5.19 8.69
CA LYS A 24 -7.99 4.87 9.34
C LYS A 24 -7.85 3.37 9.61
N THR A 25 -8.92 2.69 10.02
CA THR A 25 -8.91 1.23 10.25
C THR A 25 -8.72 0.45 8.95
N ILE A 26 -9.35 0.89 7.86
CA ILE A 26 -9.18 0.29 6.52
C ILE A 26 -7.74 0.48 6.02
N LEU A 27 -7.16 1.67 6.21
CA LEU A 27 -5.77 1.95 5.85
C LEU A 27 -4.81 1.05 6.63
N LEU A 28 -5.04 0.89 7.94
CA LEU A 28 -4.25 0.02 8.82
C LEU A 28 -4.37 -1.46 8.41
N LEU A 29 -5.56 -1.92 8.00
CA LEU A 29 -5.78 -3.26 7.49
C LEU A 29 -5.08 -3.50 6.13
N PHE A 30 -4.97 -2.48 5.29
CA PHE A 30 -4.15 -2.53 4.07
C PHE A 30 -2.67 -2.67 4.41
N TYR A 31 -2.17 -1.88 5.37
CA TYR A 31 -0.79 -2.01 5.86
C TYR A 31 -0.54 -3.41 6.44
N LEU A 32 -1.45 -3.95 7.25
CA LEU A 32 -1.31 -5.28 7.87
C LEU A 32 -1.45 -6.44 6.88
N LYS A 33 -2.38 -6.38 5.92
CA LYS A 33 -2.50 -7.40 4.85
C LYS A 33 -1.30 -7.38 3.90
N SER A 34 -0.65 -6.22 3.74
CA SER A 34 0.54 -6.08 2.89
C SER A 34 1.73 -6.95 3.36
N TYR A 35 1.83 -7.25 4.66
CA TYR A 35 2.92 -8.04 5.23
C TYR A 35 3.01 -9.48 4.69
N ALA A 36 1.88 -10.08 4.31
CA ALA A 36 1.84 -11.49 3.90
C ALA A 36 1.52 -11.70 2.42
N GLN A 37 0.81 -10.76 1.78
CA GLN A 37 0.19 -10.97 0.47
C GLN A 37 1.08 -10.43 -0.67
N TYR A 38 1.16 -11.20 -1.75
CA TYR A 38 1.78 -10.74 -3.00
C TYR A 38 0.76 -9.91 -3.78
N PHE A 39 1.19 -8.78 -4.30
CA PHE A 39 0.42 -7.90 -5.18
C PHE A 39 1.05 -7.92 -6.55
N GLU A 40 0.25 -7.65 -7.58
CA GLU A 40 0.80 -7.35 -8.89
C GLU A 40 1.73 -6.13 -8.77
N ALA A 41 2.87 -6.17 -9.45
CA ALA A 41 3.92 -5.20 -9.21
C ALA A 41 4.74 -4.90 -10.46
N GLU A 42 5.14 -3.63 -10.56
CA GLU A 42 6.16 -3.16 -11.49
C GLU A 42 7.36 -2.70 -10.66
N LEU A 43 8.50 -3.35 -10.90
CA LEU A 43 9.75 -3.08 -10.21
C LEU A 43 10.70 -2.40 -11.18
N HIS A 44 10.97 -1.12 -10.93
CA HIS A 44 11.94 -0.33 -11.67
C HIS A 44 13.27 -0.36 -10.94
N PHE A 45 14.34 -0.69 -11.65
CA PHE A 45 15.69 -0.76 -11.12
C PHE A 45 16.44 0.55 -11.36
N MET A 46 17.55 0.74 -10.64
CA MET A 46 18.43 1.91 -10.80
C MET A 46 19.16 1.94 -12.15
N ASN A 47 19.24 0.81 -12.84
CA ASN A 47 19.79 0.68 -14.20
C ASN A 47 18.71 0.85 -15.28
N GLU A 48 17.56 1.45 -14.94
CA GLU A 48 16.42 1.72 -15.83
C GLU A 48 15.68 0.47 -16.35
N THR A 49 16.14 -0.74 -16.00
CA THR A 49 15.39 -1.96 -16.30
C THR A 49 14.11 -2.02 -15.47
N THR A 50 13.06 -2.62 -16.03
CA THR A 50 11.77 -2.80 -15.37
C THR A 50 11.36 -4.27 -15.43
N LYS A 51 10.84 -4.79 -14.32
CA LYS A 51 10.27 -6.14 -14.23
C LYS A 51 8.81 -6.07 -13.80
N ASN A 52 7.96 -6.85 -14.46
CA ASN A 52 6.54 -6.96 -14.15
C ASN A 52 6.26 -8.36 -13.59
N GLY A 53 5.55 -8.42 -12.47
CA GLY A 53 5.22 -9.69 -11.85
C GLY A 53 4.42 -9.49 -10.58
N ILE A 54 4.75 -10.23 -9.54
CA ILE A 54 4.17 -10.07 -8.22
C ILE A 54 5.23 -9.77 -7.17
N ALA A 55 4.95 -8.81 -6.30
CA ALA A 55 5.86 -8.43 -5.22
C ALA A 55 5.15 -8.31 -3.88
N ARG A 56 5.91 -8.50 -2.81
CA ARG A 56 5.54 -8.09 -1.46
C ARG A 56 6.70 -7.34 -0.82
N ILE A 57 6.37 -6.36 0.01
CA ILE A 57 7.37 -5.61 0.78
C ILE A 57 7.49 -6.25 2.15
N ASN A 58 8.71 -6.67 2.51
CA ASN A 58 9.03 -7.01 3.88
C ASN A 58 9.56 -5.76 4.57
N THR A 59 8.73 -5.10 5.38
CA THR A 59 9.09 -3.86 6.09
C THR A 59 10.07 -4.09 7.24
N LEU A 60 10.15 -5.31 7.81
CA LEU A 60 11.10 -5.63 8.89
C LEU A 60 12.56 -5.55 8.41
N ASN A 61 12.80 -5.88 7.15
CA ASN A 61 14.13 -5.94 6.55
C ASN A 61 14.28 -4.95 5.39
N ASP A 62 13.25 -4.15 5.15
CA ASP A 62 13.09 -3.23 4.02
C ASP A 62 13.52 -3.84 2.66
N LYS A 63 13.06 -5.08 2.42
CA LYS A 63 13.38 -5.86 1.22
C LYS A 63 12.11 -6.14 0.42
N THR A 64 12.22 -6.00 -0.90
CA THR A 64 11.19 -6.41 -1.84
C THR A 64 11.39 -7.88 -2.19
N ILE A 65 10.37 -8.71 -1.97
CA ILE A 65 10.35 -10.10 -2.40
C ILE A 65 9.50 -10.16 -3.66
N TYR A 66 10.13 -10.50 -4.78
CA TYR A 66 9.56 -10.49 -6.11
C TYR A 66 9.47 -11.91 -6.69
N LYS A 67 8.51 -12.12 -7.58
CA LYS A 67 8.33 -13.30 -8.42
C LYS A 67 7.77 -12.86 -9.76
N ASP A 68 8.22 -13.45 -10.86
CA ASP A 68 7.61 -13.21 -12.19
C ASP A 68 6.15 -13.67 -12.22
N HIS A 69 5.83 -14.81 -11.59
CA HIS A 69 4.47 -15.33 -11.47
C HIS A 69 4.33 -16.20 -10.20
N LYS A 70 3.12 -16.63 -9.85
CA LYS A 70 2.82 -17.29 -8.55
C LYS A 70 3.77 -18.45 -8.19
N ASN A 71 4.17 -19.24 -9.19
CA ASN A 71 5.01 -20.44 -9.03
C ASN A 71 6.50 -20.23 -9.37
N SER A 72 6.91 -19.00 -9.74
CA SER A 72 8.31 -18.74 -10.07
C SER A 72 9.20 -18.73 -8.83
N LYS A 73 10.51 -18.85 -9.07
CA LYS A 73 11.53 -18.63 -8.05
C LYS A 73 11.38 -17.22 -7.46
N LYS A 74 11.60 -17.11 -6.15
CA LYS A 74 11.58 -15.84 -5.43
C LYS A 74 12.92 -15.13 -5.61
N GLU A 75 12.87 -13.87 -6.03
CA GLU A 75 13.99 -12.96 -6.03
C GLU A 75 13.84 -11.96 -4.88
N LYS A 76 14.95 -11.54 -4.27
CA LYS A 76 14.95 -10.59 -3.17
C LYS A 76 15.78 -9.37 -3.57
N TYR A 77 15.15 -8.21 -3.53
CA TYR A 77 15.80 -6.96 -3.88
C TYR A 77 15.87 -6.04 -2.66
N ASN A 78 17.00 -5.33 -2.56
CA ASN A 78 17.20 -4.27 -1.59
C ASN A 78 16.81 -2.94 -2.23
N HIS A 79 16.37 -1.96 -1.43
CA HIS A 79 16.02 -0.61 -1.89
C HIS A 79 17.17 0.13 -2.60
N LYS A 80 18.41 -0.32 -2.43
CA LYS A 80 19.58 0.18 -3.18
C LYS A 80 19.55 -0.17 -4.67
N ASN A 81 18.89 -1.28 -5.04
CA ASN A 81 18.88 -1.80 -6.40
C ASN A 81 17.63 -1.33 -7.17
N SER A 82 16.55 -1.03 -6.46
CA SER A 82 15.27 -0.59 -7.02
C SER A 82 15.10 0.92 -6.91
N SER A 83 14.77 1.58 -8.01
CA SER A 83 14.45 3.02 -8.05
C SER A 83 13.00 3.29 -7.65
N ASN A 84 12.07 2.44 -8.10
CA ASN A 84 10.65 2.57 -7.82
C ASN A 84 9.99 1.18 -7.77
N LEU A 85 9.05 1.00 -6.86
CA LEU A 85 8.20 -0.18 -6.79
C LEU A 85 6.75 0.26 -6.82
N ILE A 86 6.00 -0.16 -7.83
CA ILE A 86 4.57 0.11 -7.93
C ILE A 86 3.84 -1.19 -7.59
N LEU A 87 3.05 -1.19 -6.53
CA LEU A 87 2.14 -2.28 -6.19
C LEU A 87 0.75 -1.95 -6.71
N LYS A 88 0.12 -2.91 -7.39
CA LYS A 88 -1.22 -2.80 -7.97
C LYS A 88 -2.14 -3.83 -7.33
N LYS A 89 -3.35 -3.39 -7.01
CA LYS A 89 -4.44 -4.25 -6.57
C LYS A 89 -5.76 -3.68 -7.05
N ASP A 90 -6.52 -4.48 -7.79
CA ASP A 90 -7.79 -4.07 -8.38
C ASP A 90 -7.58 -2.77 -9.18
N SER A 91 -8.26 -1.67 -8.83
CA SER A 91 -8.11 -0.36 -9.48
C SER A 91 -7.15 0.61 -8.76
N ILE A 92 -6.46 0.16 -7.71
CA ILE A 92 -5.61 1.00 -6.86
C ILE A 92 -4.14 0.65 -7.08
N SER A 93 -3.32 1.68 -7.31
CA SER A 93 -1.87 1.57 -7.36
C SER A 93 -1.20 2.37 -6.24
N HIS A 94 -0.10 1.85 -5.71
CA HIS A 94 0.71 2.53 -4.71
C HIS A 94 2.19 2.46 -5.08
N SER A 95 2.86 3.61 -5.18
CA SER A 95 4.25 3.72 -5.60
C SER A 95 5.18 3.98 -4.42
N PHE A 96 6.24 3.19 -4.31
CA PHE A 96 7.34 3.36 -3.37
C PHE A 96 8.58 3.81 -4.13
N ARG A 97 8.91 5.10 -4.02
CA ARG A 97 10.10 5.67 -4.67
C ARG A 97 11.29 5.64 -3.72
N TYR A 98 12.36 4.97 -4.11
CA TYR A 98 13.58 4.87 -3.32
C TYR A 98 14.60 5.89 -3.82
N LYS A 99 15.22 6.64 -2.89
CA LYS A 99 16.29 7.58 -3.24
C LYS A 99 17.58 6.80 -3.53
N LYS A 100 18.27 7.15 -4.61
CA LYS A 100 19.66 6.75 -4.83
C LYS A 100 20.50 7.41 -3.72
N LYS A 101 21.02 6.60 -2.80
CA LYS A 101 22.01 7.04 -1.82
C LYS A 101 23.38 7.14 -2.49
#